data_AF-A0A7V9N2R6-F1
#
_entry.id   AF-A0A7V9N2R6-F1
#
_cell.length_a   1.000
_cell.length_b   1.000
_cell.length_c   1.000
_cell.angle_alpha   90.00
_cell.angle_beta   90.00
_cell.angle_gamma   90.00
#
_symmetry.space_group_name_H-M   'P 1'
#
loop_
_entity.id
_entity.type
_entity.pdbx_description
1 polymer ?
#
loop_
_entity_poly.entity_id
_entity_poly.type
_entity_poly.pdbx_seq_one_letter_code
_entity_poly.pdbx_strand_id
1 'polypeptide(L)'
;MMRNPKLDAMKNPEINERLREPLDDEERELMNPETWDWDSAQEAIVEPSGYSITEVRLSYDELARIERAAIAEGMTVNAYLRYAALRCAPQHASS
;
A
#
# COMPACT_ATOMS: atom_id res chain seq x y z
N MET A 1 -8.02 -12.89 31.48
CA MET A 1 -7.56 -11.94 30.45
C MET A 1 -6.22 -11.38 30.88
N MET A 2 -5.12 -11.96 30.40
CA MET A 2 -3.79 -11.38 30.62
C MET A 2 -3.60 -10.27 29.60
N ARG A 3 -3.36 -9.03 30.08
CA ARG A 3 -2.97 -7.92 29.22
C ARG A 3 -1.58 -8.23 28.66
N ASN A 4 -1.43 -8.19 27.34
CA ASN A 4 -0.14 -8.37 26.68
C ASN A 4 0.72 -7.12 26.95
N PRO A 5 1.82 -7.22 27.71
CA PRO A 5 2.64 -6.07 28.09
C PRO A 5 3.37 -5.42 26.89
N LYS A 6 3.39 -6.08 25.74
CA LYS A 6 3.97 -5.55 24.49
C LYS A 6 3.10 -4.48 23.82
N LEU A 7 1.79 -4.42 24.10
CA LEU A 7 0.89 -3.44 23.49
C LEU A 7 0.88 -2.09 24.21
N ASP A 8 1.27 -2.04 25.48
CA ASP A 8 1.35 -0.79 26.25
C ASP A 8 2.66 -0.02 25.98
N ALA A 9 3.69 -0.69 25.44
CA ALA A 9 4.97 -0.05 25.07
C ALA A 9 4.89 0.80 23.79
N MET A 10 3.89 0.58 22.93
CA MET A 10 3.68 1.36 21.71
C MET A 10 2.98 2.71 21.95
N LYS A 11 2.63 3.02 23.20
CA LYS A 11 1.85 4.22 23.55
C LYS A 11 2.58 5.21 24.44
N ASN A 12 3.91 5.14 24.50
CA ASN A 12 4.71 6.14 25.21
C ASN A 12 5.70 6.83 24.25
N PRO A 13 5.41 8.04 23.75
CA PRO A 13 6.32 8.78 22.87
C PRO A 13 7.68 9.08 23.55
N GLU A 14 7.72 9.08 24.89
CA GLU A 14 8.93 9.38 25.66
C GLU A 14 10.03 8.31 25.57
N ILE A 15 9.71 7.06 25.21
CA ILE A 15 10.70 5.97 25.15
C ILE A 15 11.53 6.05 23.86
N ASN A 16 10.98 6.60 22.78
CA ASN A 16 11.65 6.65 21.48
C ASN A 16 12.75 7.74 21.41
N GLU A 17 12.59 8.82 22.16
CA GLU A 17 13.59 9.90 22.22
C GLU A 17 14.84 9.53 23.02
N ARG A 18 14.70 8.69 24.06
CA ARG A 18 15.80 8.35 24.98
C ARG A 18 16.79 7.30 24.45
N LEU A 19 16.48 6.63 23.34
CA LEU A 19 17.28 5.55 22.76
C LEU A 19 18.01 5.92 21.46
N ARG A 20 17.85 7.15 20.97
CA ARG A 20 18.57 7.59 19.77
C ARG A 20 19.97 8.04 20.16
N GLU A 21 20.97 7.58 19.40
CA GLU A 21 22.30 8.17 19.45
C GLU A 21 22.20 9.66 19.14
N PRO A 22 23.03 10.53 19.76
CA PRO A 22 23.06 11.93 19.38
C PRO A 22 23.29 12.04 17.87
N LEU A 23 22.47 12.86 17.20
CA LEU A 23 22.63 13.10 15.77
C LEU A 23 24.07 13.54 15.50
N ASP A 24 24.69 12.93 14.50
CA ASP A 24 26.00 13.36 14.06
C ASP A 24 25.94 14.75 13.42
N ASP A 25 27.09 15.33 13.11
CA ASP A 25 27.15 16.69 12.56
C ASP A 25 26.42 16.80 11.20
N GLU A 26 26.40 15.74 10.39
CA GLU A 26 25.75 15.72 9.08
C GLU A 26 24.22 15.62 9.25
N GLU A 27 23.75 14.73 10.12
CA GLU A 27 22.33 14.58 10.45
C GLU A 27 21.77 15.84 11.12
N ARG A 28 22.55 16.52 11.97
CA ARG A 28 22.12 17.77 12.59
C ARG A 28 21.93 18.88 11.58
N GLU A 29 22.82 18.98 10.60
CA GLU A 29 22.70 19.95 9.51
C GLU A 29 21.51 19.60 8.60
N LEU A 30 21.34 18.32 8.29
CA LEU A 30 20.21 17.82 7.52
C LEU A 30 18.87 17.99 8.24
N MET A 31 18.84 18.05 9.56
CA MET A 31 17.60 18.25 10.34
C MET A 31 17.36 19.72 10.72
N ASN A 32 18.21 20.65 10.27
CA ASN A 32 18.08 22.07 10.54
C ASN A 32 17.14 22.75 9.52
N PRO A 33 15.93 23.18 9.91
CA PRO A 33 14.98 23.77 8.96
C PRO A 33 15.48 25.08 8.34
N GLU A 34 16.38 25.81 9.01
CA GLU A 34 16.93 27.07 8.51
C GLU A 34 17.91 26.88 7.34
N THR A 35 18.42 25.66 7.14
CA THR A 35 19.34 25.32 6.05
C THR A 35 18.66 24.60 4.90
N TRP A 36 17.36 24.29 5.04
CA TRP A 36 16.58 23.65 3.98
C TRP A 36 16.22 24.65 2.90
N ASP A 37 16.36 24.20 1.64
CA ASP A 37 15.92 24.96 0.48
C ASP A 37 14.40 24.88 0.32
N TRP A 38 13.70 25.66 1.14
CA TRP A 38 12.23 25.74 1.09
C TRP A 38 11.72 26.28 -0.25
N ASP A 39 12.52 27.08 -0.96
CA ASP A 39 12.15 27.66 -2.24
C ASP A 39 12.08 26.62 -3.37
N SER A 40 12.76 25.46 -3.21
CA SER A 40 12.66 24.31 -4.11
C SER A 40 11.84 23.14 -3.55
N ALA A 41 11.21 23.31 -2.39
CA ALA A 41 10.38 22.27 -1.79
C ALA A 41 9.24 21.87 -2.72
N GLN A 42 9.14 20.57 -3.03
CA GLN A 42 8.05 20.01 -3.81
C GLN A 42 6.97 19.47 -2.87
N GLU A 43 5.74 19.92 -3.06
CA GLU A 43 4.59 19.32 -2.41
C GLU A 43 4.31 17.95 -3.04
N ALA A 44 4.57 16.88 -2.29
CA ALA A 44 4.20 15.54 -2.72
C ALA A 44 2.69 15.34 -2.49
N ILE A 45 1.93 15.17 -3.56
CA ILE A 45 0.57 14.66 -3.48
C ILE A 45 0.68 13.17 -3.10
N VAL A 46 0.58 12.89 -1.80
CA VAL A 46 0.44 11.52 -1.31
C VAL A 46 -1.02 11.12 -1.55
N GLU A 47 -1.32 10.57 -2.73
CA GLU A 47 -2.59 9.87 -2.90
C GLU A 47 -2.70 8.81 -1.80
N PRO A 48 -3.84 8.69 -1.09
CA PRO A 48 -4.03 7.56 -0.20
C PRO A 48 -3.94 6.32 -1.09
N SER A 49 -2.92 5.50 -0.88
CA SER A 49 -2.63 4.29 -1.64
C SER A 49 -3.69 3.22 -1.35
N GLY A 50 -4.92 3.46 -1.81
CA GLY A 50 -6.07 2.59 -1.65
C GLY A 50 -6.08 1.52 -2.73
N TYR A 51 -5.01 0.75 -2.87
CA TYR A 51 -5.03 -0.47 -3.68
C TYR A 51 -4.88 -1.69 -2.77
N SER A 52 -5.75 -2.67 -2.97
CA SER A 52 -5.58 -4.00 -2.39
C SER A 52 -4.98 -4.90 -3.45
N ILE A 53 -3.84 -5.52 -3.14
CA ILE A 53 -3.30 -6.61 -3.96
C ILE A 53 -4.00 -7.89 -3.52
N THR A 54 -4.68 -8.56 -4.45
CA THR A 54 -5.30 -9.85 -4.21
C THR A 54 -4.63 -10.88 -5.09
N GLU A 55 -3.97 -11.87 -4.48
CA GLU A 55 -3.40 -13.00 -5.19
C GLU A 55 -4.48 -14.02 -5.53
N VAL A 56 -4.52 -14.45 -6.79
CA VAL A 56 -5.40 -15.53 -7.26
C VAL A 56 -4.54 -16.61 -7.89
N ARG A 57 -4.66 -17.84 -7.39
CA ARG A 57 -4.01 -19.00 -7.99
C ARG A 57 -4.93 -19.60 -9.03
N LEU A 58 -4.43 -19.71 -10.26
CA LEU A 58 -5.11 -20.34 -11.37
C LEU A 58 -4.30 -21.55 -11.83
N SER A 59 -4.99 -22.64 -12.14
CA SER A 59 -4.43 -23.70 -12.97
C SER A 59 -4.16 -23.21 -14.39
N TYR A 60 -3.34 -23.95 -15.13
CA TYR A 60 -3.08 -23.65 -16.55
C TYR A 60 -4.37 -23.68 -17.39
N ASP A 61 -5.28 -24.61 -17.11
CA ASP A 61 -6.54 -24.73 -17.86
C ASP A 61 -7.48 -23.55 -17.61
N GLU A 62 -7.54 -23.07 -16.37
CA GLU A 62 -8.31 -21.87 -16.00
C GLU A 62 -7.73 -20.64 -16.70
N LEU A 63 -6.41 -20.46 -16.66
CA LEU A 63 -5.74 -19.35 -17.34
C LEU A 63 -6.00 -19.38 -18.85
N ALA A 64 -5.86 -20.55 -19.49
CA ALA A 64 -6.10 -20.70 -20.92
C ALA A 64 -7.57 -20.44 -21.32
N ARG A 65 -8.52 -20.72 -20.42
CA ARG A 65 -9.93 -20.38 -20.63
C ARG A 65 -10.16 -18.87 -20.55
N ILE A 66 -9.56 -18.22 -19.55
CA ILE A 66 -9.63 -16.76 -19.37
C ILE A 66 -8.98 -16.04 -20.55
N GLU A 67 -7.82 -16.51 -21.02
CA GLU A 67 -7.11 -15.93 -22.16
C GLU A 67 -7.95 -15.95 -23.42
N ARG A 68 -8.56 -17.09 -23.76
CA ARG A 68 -9.46 -17.18 -24.92
C ARG A 68 -10.64 -16.22 -24.81
N ALA A 69 -11.21 -16.04 -23.62
CA ALA A 69 -12.30 -15.10 -23.41
C ALA A 69 -11.83 -13.64 -23.53
N ALA A 70 -10.65 -13.32 -23.00
CA ALA A 70 -10.05 -11.99 -23.13
C ALA A 70 -9.77 -11.64 -24.60
N ILE A 71 -9.21 -12.57 -25.37
CA ILE A 71 -8.98 -12.41 -26.82
C ILE A 71 -10.29 -12.16 -27.57
N ALA A 72 -11.35 -12.92 -27.24
CA ALA A 72 -12.66 -12.75 -27.88
C ALA A 72 -13.27 -11.36 -27.62
N GLU A 73 -12.99 -10.75 -26.47
CA GLU A 73 -13.43 -9.39 -26.11
C GLU A 73 -12.41 -8.31 -26.54
N GLY A 74 -11.30 -8.67 -27.19
CA GLY A 74 -10.24 -7.73 -27.57
C GLY A 74 -9.48 -7.12 -26.38
N MET A 75 -9.44 -7.81 -25.25
CA MET A 75 -8.85 -7.34 -24.00
C MET A 75 -7.59 -8.12 -23.62
N THR A 76 -6.75 -7.53 -22.77
CA THR A 76 -5.70 -8.28 -22.06
C THR A 76 -6.33 -9.12 -20.95
N VAL A 77 -5.66 -10.21 -20.53
CA VAL A 77 -6.13 -11.09 -19.45
C VAL A 77 -6.46 -10.31 -18.17
N ASN A 78 -5.59 -9.40 -17.74
CA ASN A 78 -5.81 -8.60 -16.52
C ASN A 78 -7.00 -7.64 -16.66
N ALA A 79 -7.15 -6.98 -17.82
CA ALA A 79 -8.29 -6.11 -18.08
C ALA A 79 -9.61 -6.91 -18.07
N TYR A 80 -9.60 -8.09 -18.69
CA TYR A 80 -10.75 -8.98 -18.72
C TYR A 80 -11.12 -9.49 -17.32
N LEU A 81 -10.14 -9.91 -16.51
CA LEU A 81 -10.37 -10.34 -15.12
C LEU A 81 -11.02 -9.23 -14.28
N ARG A 82 -10.50 -8.00 -14.38
CA ARG A 82 -11.07 -6.85 -13.68
C ARG A 82 -12.49 -6.55 -14.15
N TYR A 83 -12.72 -6.52 -15.47
CA TYR A 83 -14.03 -6.29 -16.06
C TYR A 83 -15.04 -7.35 -15.63
N ALA A 84 -14.70 -8.64 -15.73
CA ALA A 84 -15.56 -9.74 -15.36
C ALA A 84 -15.89 -9.71 -13.86
N ALA A 85 -14.90 -9.50 -12.99
CA ALA A 85 -15.10 -9.42 -11.55
C ALA A 85 -16.05 -8.27 -11.17
N LEU A 86 -15.85 -7.07 -11.73
CA LEU A 86 -16.69 -5.90 -11.47
C LEU A 86 -18.11 -6.07 -12.04
N ARG A 87 -18.26 -6.76 -13.17
CA ARG A 87 -19.58 -7.05 -13.75
C ARG A 87 -20.39 -8.01 -12.90
N CYS A 88 -19.74 -8.96 -12.24
CA CYS A 88 -20.38 -9.96 -11.39
C CYS A 88 -20.64 -9.47 -9.94
N ALA A 89 -19.82 -8.56 -9.42
CA ALA A 89 -19.93 -8.06 -8.03
C ALA A 89 -21.34 -7.53 -7.64
N PRO A 90 -22.07 -6.78 -8.48
CA PRO A 90 -23.40 -6.28 -8.13
C PRO A 90 -24.45 -7.38 -7.96
N GLN A 91 -24.24 -8.55 -8.57
CA GLN A 91 -25.19 -9.66 -8.56
C GLN A 91 -25.22 -10.38 -7.20
N HIS A 92 -24.25 -10.09 -6.32
CA HIS A 92 -24.10 -10.72 -5.00
C HIS A 92 -24.02 -9.73 -3.83
N ALA A 93 -24.03 -8.42 -4.11
CA ALA A 93 -24.03 -7.36 -3.07
C ALA A 93 -25.42 -7.04 -2.52
N SER A 94 -26.47 -7.68 -3.04
CA SER A 94 -27.85 -7.59 -2.57
C SER A 94 -28.20 -8.83 -1.74
N SER A 95 -27.65 -8.96 -0.53
CA SER A 95 -28.13 -9.89 0.49
C SER A 95 -27.87 -9.33 1.88
#